data_AF-A0A965TDU7-F1
#
_entry.id   AF-A0A965TDU7-F1
#
_cell.length_a   1.000
_cell.length_b   1.000
_cell.length_c   1.000
_cell.angle_alpha   90.00
_cell.angle_beta   90.00
_cell.angle_gamma   90.00
#
_symmetry.space_group_name_H-M   'P 1'
#
loop_
_entity.id
_entity.type
_entity.pdbx_description
1 polymer ?
#
loop_
_entity_poly.entity_id
_entity_poly.type
_entity_poly.pdbx_seq_one_letter_code
_entity_poly.pdbx_strand_id
1 'polypeptide(L)'
;MDKEHNTRDNLIEYANLALACIFSFAGCYFILPRSGVFATLMLIIPLAFACALLKLKWWIKVLFFAGFGYILSTIYIDSALQSVVTGLICGVLVALAMVSVWLFKKKKPVFIIAGAAIIAVTAVFHFAVMGNPFEAFRTDGMIKDHVEEQYDGNSVVLSSTYYDRNMGVFCADIYGKTDPTTIYTIYVFGDTLTDNYGKHIEYNLMTGKRLEMSDILRRAFPSAGFTIKQVSISGYPDGKMSLYDTTDYSKRMSFDIYVSSDLTVTEFKSRINAFLLTLCGADIGVEKLTFYGGKTGNYVRMVPYYVSAIPQTYRREAVADNLVEEYICRTAFPPISK
;
A
#
# COMPACT_ATOMS: atom_id res chain seq x y z
N MET A 1 -45.32 -43.53 -22.49
CA MET A 1 -43.94 -43.74 -22.01
C MET A 1 -42.94 -42.74 -22.60
N ASP A 2 -42.99 -42.42 -23.90
CA ASP A 2 -42.00 -41.51 -24.52
C ASP A 2 -42.04 -40.05 -24.05
N LYS A 3 -43.23 -39.51 -23.73
CA LYS A 3 -43.38 -38.12 -23.25
C LYS A 3 -42.78 -37.91 -21.84
N GLU A 4 -42.94 -38.92 -20.97
CA GLU A 4 -42.49 -38.87 -19.58
C GLU A 4 -40.97 -39.06 -19.47
N HIS A 5 -40.40 -39.94 -20.30
CA HIS A 5 -38.95 -40.12 -20.42
C HIS A 5 -38.27 -38.86 -20.99
N ASN A 6 -38.84 -38.25 -22.02
CA ASN A 6 -38.34 -37.00 -22.61
C ASN A 6 -38.40 -35.83 -21.62
N THR A 7 -39.44 -35.74 -20.79
CA THR A 7 -39.56 -34.70 -19.75
C THR A 7 -38.50 -34.87 -18.65
N ARG A 8 -38.23 -36.10 -18.23
CA ARG A 8 -37.21 -36.41 -17.22
C ARG A 8 -35.79 -36.11 -17.70
N ASP A 9 -35.46 -36.46 -18.94
CA ASP A 9 -34.14 -36.20 -19.52
C ASP A 9 -33.87 -34.70 -19.70
N ASN A 10 -34.88 -33.94 -20.15
CA ASN A 10 -34.82 -32.49 -20.22
C ASN A 10 -34.62 -31.86 -18.83
N LEU A 11 -35.32 -32.35 -17.80
CA LEU A 11 -35.16 -31.86 -16.42
C LEU A 11 -33.73 -32.07 -15.90
N ILE A 12 -33.12 -33.23 -16.18
CA ILE A 12 -31.74 -33.54 -15.79
C ILE A 12 -30.75 -32.62 -16.53
N GLU A 13 -30.98 -32.34 -17.81
CA GLU A 13 -30.15 -31.41 -18.58
C GLU A 13 -30.25 -29.98 -18.05
N TYR A 14 -31.45 -29.48 -17.74
CA TYR A 14 -31.64 -28.17 -17.12
C TYR A 14 -31.00 -28.08 -15.73
N ALA A 15 -31.12 -29.13 -14.91
CA ALA A 15 -30.47 -29.17 -13.61
C ALA A 15 -28.95 -29.12 -13.72
N ASN A 16 -28.36 -29.87 -14.66
CA ASN A 16 -26.92 -29.81 -14.93
C ASN A 16 -26.51 -28.41 -15.41
N LEU A 17 -27.29 -27.77 -16.27
CA LEU A 17 -27.01 -26.42 -16.77
C LEU A 17 -27.02 -25.39 -15.63
N ALA A 18 -28.03 -25.46 -14.75
CA ALA A 18 -28.14 -24.61 -13.57
C ALA A 18 -26.95 -24.80 -12.62
N LEU A 19 -26.56 -26.05 -12.34
CA LEU A 19 -25.40 -26.35 -11.50
C LEU A 19 -24.09 -25.84 -12.12
N ALA A 20 -23.90 -26.00 -13.43
CA ALA A 20 -22.73 -25.47 -14.13
C ALA A 20 -22.67 -23.95 -14.03
N CYS A 21 -23.81 -23.27 -14.16
CA CYS A 21 -23.91 -21.82 -13.96
C CYS A 21 -23.51 -21.41 -12.53
N ILE A 22 -24.06 -22.08 -11.51
CA ILE A 22 -23.76 -21.80 -10.09
C ILE A 22 -22.26 -22.02 -9.78
N PHE A 23 -21.69 -23.15 -10.20
CA PHE A 23 -20.27 -23.43 -9.96
C PHE A 23 -19.35 -22.45 -10.66
N SER A 24 -19.70 -22.05 -11.89
CA SER A 24 -18.92 -21.08 -12.65
C SER A 24 -18.97 -19.70 -12.01
N PHE A 25 -20.17 -19.24 -11.63
CA PHE A 25 -20.34 -17.97 -10.94
C PHE A 25 -19.59 -17.94 -9.60
N ALA A 26 -19.80 -18.94 -8.74
CA ALA A 26 -19.14 -19.00 -7.44
C ALA A 26 -17.61 -19.06 -7.58
N GLY A 27 -17.10 -19.92 -8.47
CA GLY A 27 -15.66 -20.04 -8.68
C GLY A 27 -15.02 -18.76 -9.22
N CYS A 28 -15.68 -18.09 -10.15
CA CYS A 28 -15.19 -16.84 -10.73
C CYS A 28 -15.35 -15.64 -9.78
N TYR A 29 -16.32 -15.65 -8.87
CA TYR A 29 -16.52 -14.59 -7.88
C TYR A 29 -15.37 -14.56 -6.87
N PHE A 30 -14.96 -15.73 -6.37
CA PHE A 30 -13.92 -15.78 -5.34
C PHE A 30 -12.56 -15.31 -5.86
N ILE A 31 -12.22 -15.50 -7.13
CA ILE A 31 -10.92 -15.08 -7.68
C ILE A 31 -10.77 -13.55 -7.93
N LEU A 32 -11.81 -12.77 -7.66
CA LEU A 32 -11.79 -11.32 -7.85
C LEU A 32 -10.95 -10.63 -6.77
N PRO A 33 -10.23 -9.53 -7.10
CA PRO A 33 -9.46 -8.76 -6.11
C PRO A 33 -10.28 -8.33 -4.89
N ARG A 34 -11.56 -7.98 -5.08
CA ARG A 34 -12.47 -7.55 -3.99
C ARG A 34 -12.75 -8.64 -2.95
N SER A 35 -12.57 -9.92 -3.30
CA SER A 35 -12.68 -11.03 -2.34
C SER A 35 -11.51 -11.05 -1.34
N GLY A 36 -10.53 -10.16 -1.50
CA GLY A 36 -9.40 -9.98 -0.61
C GLY A 36 -8.60 -11.26 -0.46
N VAL A 37 -8.23 -11.61 0.78
CA VAL A 37 -7.52 -12.86 1.10
C VAL A 37 -8.27 -14.11 0.62
N PHE A 38 -9.60 -14.08 0.51
CA PHE A 38 -10.36 -15.24 0.03
C PHE A 38 -10.12 -15.55 -1.45
N ALA A 39 -9.61 -14.60 -2.24
CA ALA A 39 -9.23 -14.84 -3.63
C ALA A 39 -8.04 -15.78 -3.80
N THR A 40 -7.22 -15.89 -2.77
CA THR A 40 -6.08 -16.82 -2.73
C THR A 40 -6.52 -18.25 -2.48
N LEU A 41 -7.73 -18.45 -1.92
CA LEU A 41 -8.28 -19.78 -1.76
C LEU A 41 -8.55 -20.37 -3.13
N MET A 42 -8.06 -21.60 -3.33
CA MET A 42 -8.18 -22.35 -4.57
C MET A 42 -9.62 -22.82 -4.88
N LEU A 43 -10.66 -22.10 -4.45
CA LEU A 43 -12.07 -22.51 -4.55
C LEU A 43 -12.55 -22.73 -5.98
N ILE A 44 -11.95 -22.04 -6.96
CA ILE A 44 -12.25 -22.25 -8.37
C ILE A 44 -11.90 -23.66 -8.84
N ILE A 45 -10.88 -24.30 -8.26
CA ILE A 45 -10.42 -25.64 -8.65
C ILE A 45 -11.45 -26.72 -8.29
N PRO A 46 -11.86 -26.94 -7.01
CA PRO A 46 -12.87 -27.94 -6.69
C PRO A 46 -14.20 -27.65 -7.38
N LEU A 47 -14.58 -26.39 -7.59
CA LEU A 47 -15.79 -26.03 -8.35
C LEU A 47 -15.68 -26.39 -9.84
N ALA A 48 -14.52 -26.16 -10.47
CA ALA A 48 -14.24 -26.61 -11.82
C ALA A 48 -14.26 -28.14 -11.93
N PHE A 49 -13.74 -28.86 -10.93
CA PHE A 49 -13.82 -30.33 -10.85
C PHE A 49 -15.25 -30.83 -10.68
N ALA A 50 -16.04 -30.21 -9.81
CA ALA A 50 -17.46 -30.54 -9.65
C ALA A 50 -18.23 -30.32 -10.97
N CYS A 51 -17.98 -29.19 -11.65
CA CYS A 51 -18.57 -28.90 -12.95
C CYS A 51 -18.12 -29.91 -14.04
N ALA A 52 -16.86 -30.34 -14.01
CA ALA A 52 -16.32 -31.33 -14.95
C ALA A 52 -17.06 -32.69 -14.86
N LEU A 53 -17.61 -33.05 -13.70
CA LEU A 53 -18.39 -34.28 -13.51
C LEU A 53 -19.81 -34.22 -14.08
N LEU A 54 -20.37 -33.03 -14.31
CA LEU A 54 -21.73 -32.85 -14.85
C LEU A 54 -21.85 -33.42 -16.28
N LYS A 55 -23.00 -33.99 -16.63
CA LYS A 55 -23.26 -34.51 -17.98
C LYS A 55 -23.70 -33.39 -18.92
N LEU A 56 -22.76 -32.53 -19.32
CA LEU A 56 -22.94 -31.45 -20.29
C LEU A 56 -21.84 -31.46 -21.35
N LYS A 57 -22.12 -30.85 -22.50
CA LYS A 57 -21.11 -30.59 -23.53
C LYS A 57 -19.97 -29.75 -22.95
N TRP A 58 -18.73 -30.15 -23.22
CA TRP A 58 -17.53 -29.53 -22.64
C TRP A 58 -17.44 -28.03 -22.91
N TRP A 59 -17.81 -27.59 -24.12
CA TRP A 59 -17.73 -26.20 -24.54
C TRP A 59 -18.69 -25.30 -23.75
N ILE A 60 -19.85 -25.81 -23.30
CA ILE A 60 -20.80 -25.04 -22.46
C ILE A 60 -20.15 -24.71 -21.12
N LYS A 61 -19.45 -25.68 -20.52
CA LYS A 61 -18.77 -25.50 -19.23
C LYS A 61 -17.64 -24.47 -19.35
N VAL A 62 -16.85 -24.57 -20.42
CA VAL A 62 -15.78 -23.60 -20.71
C VAL A 62 -16.35 -22.21 -20.93
N LEU A 63 -17.44 -22.08 -21.71
CA LEU A 63 -18.09 -20.78 -21.93
C LEU A 63 -18.66 -20.19 -20.65
N PHE A 64 -19.23 -20.98 -19.74
CA PHE A 64 -19.71 -20.43 -18.47
C PHE A 64 -18.56 -19.90 -17.61
N PHE A 65 -17.49 -20.67 -17.41
CA PHE A 65 -16.34 -20.17 -16.63
C PHE A 65 -15.67 -18.97 -17.30
N ALA A 66 -15.47 -19.01 -18.62
CA ALA A 66 -14.86 -17.89 -19.34
C ALA A 66 -15.75 -16.64 -19.34
N GLY A 67 -17.06 -16.82 -19.55
CA GLY A 67 -18.05 -15.75 -19.56
C GLY A 67 -18.20 -15.10 -18.20
N PHE A 68 -18.37 -15.88 -17.12
CA PHE A 68 -18.43 -15.32 -15.77
C PHE A 68 -17.11 -14.68 -15.34
N GLY A 69 -15.97 -15.30 -15.63
CA GLY A 69 -14.66 -14.70 -15.37
C GLY A 69 -14.48 -13.35 -16.06
N TYR A 70 -14.89 -13.24 -17.33
CA TYR A 70 -14.86 -11.98 -18.07
C TYR A 70 -15.83 -10.93 -17.52
N ILE A 71 -17.11 -11.29 -17.33
CA ILE A 71 -18.16 -10.35 -16.88
C ILE A 71 -17.82 -9.82 -15.50
N LEU A 72 -17.51 -10.71 -14.56
CA LEU A 72 -17.17 -10.33 -13.19
C LEU A 72 -15.90 -9.48 -13.17
N SER A 73 -14.85 -9.89 -13.88
CA SER A 73 -13.65 -9.07 -13.98
C SER A 73 -13.95 -7.69 -14.56
N THR A 74 -14.82 -7.57 -15.57
CA THR A 74 -15.16 -6.26 -16.18
C THR A 74 -15.88 -5.32 -15.21
N ILE A 75 -16.66 -5.87 -14.27
CA ILE A 75 -17.35 -5.07 -13.25
C ILE A 75 -16.39 -4.53 -12.19
N TYR A 76 -15.28 -5.23 -11.93
CA TYR A 76 -14.40 -4.96 -10.78
C TYR A 76 -12.97 -4.55 -11.15
N ILE A 77 -12.56 -4.73 -12.40
CA ILE A 77 -11.25 -4.41 -12.92
C ILE A 77 -11.44 -3.45 -14.09
N ASP A 78 -10.99 -2.20 -13.93
CA ASP A 78 -11.03 -1.13 -14.93
C ASP A 78 -10.00 -1.36 -16.06
N SER A 79 -9.90 -2.59 -16.56
CA SER A 79 -9.02 -2.97 -17.67
C SER A 79 -9.65 -4.07 -18.51
N ALA A 80 -10.03 -3.72 -19.74
CA ALA A 80 -10.59 -4.66 -20.69
C ALA A 80 -9.64 -5.85 -20.97
N LEU A 81 -8.33 -5.59 -21.07
CA LEU A 81 -7.33 -6.63 -21.29
C LEU A 81 -7.28 -7.61 -20.12
N GLN A 82 -7.23 -7.12 -18.89
CA GLN A 82 -7.20 -7.99 -17.70
C GLN A 82 -8.49 -8.81 -17.56
N SER A 83 -9.63 -8.27 -17.98
CA SER A 83 -10.90 -8.98 -17.99
C SER A 83 -10.95 -10.11 -19.00
N VAL A 84 -10.42 -9.90 -20.21
CA VAL A 84 -10.26 -10.97 -21.20
C VAL A 84 -9.31 -12.06 -20.68
N VAL A 85 -8.16 -11.66 -20.13
CA VAL A 85 -7.18 -12.61 -19.56
C VAL A 85 -7.80 -13.44 -18.43
N THR A 86 -8.56 -12.80 -17.54
CA THR A 86 -9.24 -13.50 -16.42
C THR A 86 -10.27 -14.50 -16.93
N GLY A 87 -11.08 -14.14 -17.93
CA GLY A 87 -12.01 -15.07 -18.58
C GLY A 87 -11.28 -16.27 -19.22
N LEU A 88 -10.19 -16.02 -19.94
CA LEU A 88 -9.39 -17.10 -20.53
C LEU A 88 -8.81 -18.04 -19.48
N ILE A 89 -8.26 -17.50 -18.38
CA ILE A 89 -7.75 -18.30 -17.26
C ILE A 89 -8.86 -19.20 -16.71
N CYS A 90 -10.05 -18.65 -16.42
CA CYS A 90 -11.17 -19.44 -15.91
C CYS A 90 -11.60 -20.57 -16.86
N GLY A 91 -11.67 -20.29 -18.16
CA GLY A 91 -11.98 -21.27 -19.19
C GLY A 91 -10.93 -22.39 -19.28
N VAL A 92 -9.64 -22.04 -19.20
CA VAL A 92 -8.54 -23.01 -19.19
C VAL A 92 -8.58 -23.89 -17.94
N LEU A 93 -8.85 -23.31 -16.76
CA LEU A 93 -8.95 -24.06 -15.50
C LEU A 93 -10.01 -25.16 -15.57
N VAL A 94 -11.21 -24.85 -16.07
CA VAL A 94 -12.26 -25.88 -16.21
C VAL A 94 -11.94 -26.90 -17.31
N ALA A 95 -11.26 -26.50 -18.39
CA ALA A 95 -10.78 -27.43 -19.40
C ALA A 95 -9.77 -28.44 -18.83
N LEU A 96 -8.80 -27.96 -18.03
CA LEU A 96 -7.82 -28.82 -17.35
C LEU A 96 -8.48 -29.74 -16.32
N ALA A 97 -9.50 -29.26 -15.59
CA ALA A 97 -10.29 -30.09 -14.69
C ALA A 97 -11.02 -31.22 -15.45
N MET A 98 -11.59 -30.93 -16.62
CA MET A 98 -12.22 -31.95 -17.48
C MET A 98 -11.23 -32.99 -17.99
N VAL A 99 -10.04 -32.57 -18.42
CA VAL A 99 -8.96 -33.50 -18.82
C VAL A 99 -8.58 -34.40 -17.65
N SER A 100 -8.42 -33.84 -16.46
CA SER A 100 -8.10 -34.60 -15.24
C SER A 100 -9.18 -35.64 -14.90
N VAL A 101 -10.46 -35.25 -14.93
CA VAL A 101 -11.58 -36.17 -14.72
C VAL A 101 -11.62 -37.28 -15.78
N TRP A 102 -11.35 -36.95 -17.05
CA TRP A 102 -11.28 -37.94 -18.11
C TRP A 102 -10.15 -38.95 -17.89
N LEU A 103 -8.98 -38.49 -17.44
CA LEU A 103 -7.85 -39.34 -17.10
C LEU A 103 -8.19 -40.29 -15.94
N PHE A 104 -8.80 -39.78 -14.87
CA PHE A 104 -9.21 -40.62 -13.72
C PHE A 104 -10.20 -41.72 -14.11
N LYS A 105 -11.10 -41.46 -15.07
CA LYS A 105 -12.04 -42.48 -15.59
C LYS A 105 -11.35 -43.66 -16.28
N LYS A 106 -10.10 -43.52 -16.74
CA LYS A 106 -9.36 -44.61 -17.39
C LYS A 106 -8.85 -45.67 -16.42
N LYS A 107 -8.80 -45.38 -15.11
CA LYS A 107 -8.40 -46.30 -14.03
C LYS A 107 -7.04 -47.00 -14.20
N LYS A 108 -6.15 -46.50 -15.07
CA LYS A 108 -4.76 -46.98 -15.16
C LYS A 108 -3.84 -46.09 -14.32
N PRO A 109 -2.82 -46.66 -13.63
CA PRO A 109 -1.93 -45.88 -12.76
C PRO A 109 -1.31 -44.66 -13.44
N VAL A 110 -0.81 -44.81 -14.67
CA VAL A 110 -0.21 -43.71 -15.46
C VAL A 110 -1.20 -42.55 -15.68
N PHE A 111 -2.47 -42.85 -15.99
CA PHE A 111 -3.48 -41.81 -16.19
C PHE A 111 -3.89 -41.15 -14.88
N ILE A 112 -3.94 -41.90 -13.77
CA ILE A 112 -4.20 -41.33 -12.45
C ILE A 112 -3.09 -40.35 -12.05
N ILE A 113 -1.83 -40.73 -12.25
CA ILE A 113 -0.67 -39.87 -11.98
C ILE A 113 -0.74 -38.61 -12.86
N ALA A 114 -1.02 -38.76 -14.15
CA ALA A 114 -1.15 -37.61 -15.06
C ALA A 114 -2.29 -36.66 -14.64
N GLY A 115 -3.45 -37.19 -14.23
CA GLY A 115 -4.57 -36.39 -13.74
C GLY A 115 -4.22 -35.63 -12.45
N ALA A 116 -3.52 -36.28 -11.52
CA ALA A 116 -3.05 -35.62 -10.30
C ALA A 116 -2.00 -34.54 -10.60
N ALA A 117 -1.10 -34.76 -11.55
CA ALA A 117 -0.11 -33.78 -11.98
C ALA A 117 -0.76 -32.50 -12.55
N ILE A 118 -1.85 -32.64 -13.34
CA ILE A 118 -2.59 -31.48 -13.86
C ILE A 118 -3.18 -30.66 -12.71
N ILE A 119 -3.74 -31.29 -11.67
CA ILE A 119 -4.24 -30.60 -10.48
C ILE A 119 -3.11 -29.83 -9.79
N ALA A 120 -1.96 -30.48 -9.58
CA ALA A 120 -0.82 -29.86 -8.92
C ALA A 120 -0.28 -28.65 -9.71
N VAL A 121 -0.13 -28.77 -11.03
CA VAL A 121 0.30 -27.65 -11.89
C VAL A 121 -0.72 -26.51 -11.85
N THR A 122 -2.01 -26.84 -11.85
CA THR A 122 -3.09 -25.85 -11.75
C THR A 122 -3.06 -25.10 -10.42
N ALA A 123 -2.76 -25.80 -9.32
CA ALA A 123 -2.58 -25.21 -7.99
C ALA A 123 -1.40 -24.25 -7.93
N VAL A 124 -0.25 -24.68 -8.46
CA VAL A 124 0.96 -23.84 -8.52
C VAL A 124 0.70 -22.58 -9.34
N PHE A 125 0.03 -22.73 -10.50
CA PHE A 125 -0.36 -21.59 -11.32
C PHE A 125 -1.32 -20.64 -10.58
N HIS A 126 -2.30 -21.17 -9.85
CA HIS A 126 -3.21 -20.36 -9.04
C HIS A 126 -2.44 -19.53 -8.01
N PHE A 127 -1.50 -20.14 -7.26
CA PHE A 127 -0.68 -19.40 -6.30
C PHE A 127 0.22 -18.36 -6.93
N ALA A 128 0.76 -18.61 -8.13
CA ALA A 128 1.56 -17.62 -8.84
C ALA A 128 0.75 -16.37 -9.23
N VAL A 129 -0.53 -16.54 -9.60
CA VAL A 129 -1.39 -15.46 -10.11
C VAL A 129 -2.22 -14.78 -9.01
N MET A 130 -2.59 -15.52 -7.97
CA MET A 130 -3.48 -15.06 -6.90
C MET A 130 -2.78 -14.96 -5.54
N GLY A 131 -1.53 -15.38 -5.44
CA GLY A 131 -0.77 -15.44 -4.21
C GLY A 131 -1.08 -16.67 -3.35
N ASN A 132 -0.20 -16.93 -2.38
CA ASN A 132 -0.35 -18.02 -1.42
C ASN A 132 -1.32 -17.62 -0.29
N PRO A 133 -2.33 -18.43 0.05
CA PRO A 133 -3.26 -18.12 1.13
C PRO A 133 -2.59 -17.94 2.50
N PHE A 134 -1.55 -18.72 2.82
CA PHE A 134 -0.86 -18.57 4.10
C PHE A 134 -0.18 -17.20 4.23
N GLU A 135 0.42 -16.72 3.15
CA GLU A 135 1.01 -15.39 3.09
C GLU A 135 -0.06 -14.30 3.11
N ALA A 136 -1.20 -14.53 2.44
CA ALA A 136 -2.33 -13.60 2.41
C ALA A 136 -2.89 -13.33 3.81
N PHE A 137 -3.22 -14.39 4.57
CA PHE A 137 -3.78 -14.26 5.92
C PHE A 137 -2.76 -13.68 6.91
N ARG A 138 -1.49 -14.06 6.79
CA ARG A 138 -0.43 -13.48 7.62
C ARG A 138 -0.28 -11.98 7.34
N THR A 139 -0.25 -11.59 6.07
CA THR A 139 -0.14 -10.19 5.65
C THR A 139 -1.34 -9.37 6.09
N ASP A 140 -2.55 -9.91 5.97
CA ASP A 140 -3.76 -9.25 6.43
C ASP A 140 -3.74 -8.97 7.94
N GLY A 141 -3.22 -9.91 8.74
CA GLY A 141 -2.94 -9.67 10.16
C GLY A 141 -1.94 -8.55 10.38
N MET A 142 -0.76 -8.61 9.74
CA MET A 142 0.28 -7.59 9.86
C MET A 142 -0.22 -6.18 9.52
N ILE A 143 -0.98 -6.02 8.44
CA ILE A 143 -1.52 -4.73 8.01
C ILE A 143 -2.54 -4.23 9.04
N LYS A 144 -3.44 -5.08 9.51
CA LYS A 144 -4.46 -4.69 10.50
C LYS A 144 -3.84 -4.27 11.81
N ASP A 145 -2.89 -5.06 12.32
CA ASP A 145 -2.17 -4.77 13.56
C ASP A 145 -1.42 -3.44 13.44
N HIS A 146 -0.70 -3.22 12.33
CA HIS A 146 -0.01 -1.96 12.06
C HIS A 146 -0.97 -0.77 12.00
N VAL A 147 -2.10 -0.91 11.31
CA VAL A 147 -3.07 0.18 11.19
C VAL A 147 -3.74 0.48 12.53
N GLU A 148 -4.06 -0.54 13.31
CA GLU A 148 -4.64 -0.39 14.64
C GLU A 148 -3.66 0.26 15.63
N GLU A 149 -2.38 -0.06 15.53
CA GLU A 149 -1.32 0.53 16.37
C GLU A 149 -1.04 1.98 15.97
N GLN A 150 -0.96 2.28 14.67
CA GLN A 150 -0.48 3.57 14.17
C GLN A 150 -1.56 4.63 13.95
N TYR A 151 -2.82 4.25 13.69
CA TYR A 151 -3.86 5.19 13.27
C TYR A 151 -5.11 5.15 14.16
N ASP A 152 -5.77 6.30 14.26
CA ASP A 152 -7.12 6.34 14.80
C ASP A 152 -8.09 5.67 13.80
N GLY A 153 -8.71 4.56 14.21
CA GLY A 153 -9.70 3.81 13.42
C GLY A 153 -10.94 4.64 13.05
N ASN A 154 -11.16 5.77 13.71
CA ASN A 154 -12.19 6.72 13.31
C ASN A 154 -11.78 7.64 12.15
N SER A 155 -10.49 7.80 11.88
CA SER A 155 -9.98 8.69 10.83
C SER A 155 -9.69 8.01 9.49
N VAL A 156 -9.42 6.71 9.49
CA VAL A 156 -8.95 5.97 8.30
C VAL A 156 -9.93 4.92 7.82
N VAL A 157 -9.85 4.59 6.54
CA VAL A 157 -10.47 3.42 5.93
C VAL A 157 -9.37 2.56 5.32
N LEU A 158 -9.44 1.26 5.60
CA LEU A 158 -8.55 0.25 5.05
C LEU A 158 -9.36 -0.64 4.10
N SER A 159 -8.86 -0.87 2.89
CA SER A 159 -9.45 -1.84 1.96
C SER A 159 -9.16 -3.28 2.41
N SER A 160 -9.81 -4.26 1.78
CA SER A 160 -9.44 -5.66 2.00
C SER A 160 -8.06 -5.95 1.41
N THR A 161 -7.22 -6.69 2.13
CA THR A 161 -5.91 -7.12 1.62
C THR A 161 -6.05 -7.89 0.32
N TYR A 162 -5.36 -7.46 -0.74
CA TYR A 162 -5.39 -8.07 -2.06
C TYR A 162 -3.97 -8.35 -2.58
N TYR A 163 -3.87 -9.17 -3.63
CA TYR A 163 -2.58 -9.52 -4.25
C TYR A 163 -2.33 -8.60 -5.45
N ASP A 164 -1.30 -7.76 -5.37
CA ASP A 164 -0.81 -7.00 -6.51
C ASP A 164 -0.04 -7.94 -7.44
N ARG A 165 -0.65 -8.26 -8.58
CA ARG A 165 -0.09 -9.17 -9.58
C ARG A 165 1.15 -8.61 -10.30
N ASN A 166 1.32 -7.29 -10.35
CA ASN A 166 2.46 -6.67 -11.01
C ASN A 166 3.70 -6.73 -10.11
N MET A 167 3.50 -6.49 -8.82
CA MET A 167 4.59 -6.49 -7.83
C MET A 167 4.82 -7.87 -7.20
N GLY A 168 3.85 -8.79 -7.31
CA GLY A 168 3.92 -10.13 -6.73
C GLY A 168 3.84 -10.13 -5.21
N VAL A 169 3.11 -9.18 -4.62
CA VAL A 169 3.04 -8.99 -3.16
C VAL A 169 1.61 -8.70 -2.71
N PHE A 170 1.33 -8.94 -1.43
CA PHE A 170 0.08 -8.55 -0.80
C PHE A 170 0.15 -7.12 -0.29
N CYS A 171 -0.94 -6.39 -0.46
CA CYS A 171 -1.08 -5.02 -0.05
C CYS A 171 -2.53 -4.68 0.32
N ALA A 172 -2.72 -3.51 0.92
CA ALA A 172 -4.03 -2.94 1.18
C ALA A 172 -3.98 -1.43 0.95
N ASP A 173 -5.09 -0.87 0.49
CA ASP A 173 -5.22 0.57 0.30
C ASP A 173 -5.73 1.23 1.58
N ILE A 174 -5.16 2.37 1.92
CA ILE A 174 -5.51 3.19 3.08
C ILE A 174 -5.79 4.63 2.63
N TYR A 175 -6.86 5.22 3.17
CA TYR A 175 -7.25 6.60 2.88
C TYR A 175 -8.04 7.21 4.04
N GLY A 176 -8.16 8.54 4.05
CA GLY A 176 -8.91 9.25 5.08
C GLY A 176 -10.42 9.14 4.86
N LYS A 177 -11.21 8.99 5.93
CA LYS A 177 -12.68 8.92 5.82
C LYS A 177 -13.32 10.13 5.15
N THR A 178 -12.75 11.33 5.34
CA THR A 178 -13.29 12.56 4.75
C THR A 178 -12.54 13.04 3.51
N ASP A 179 -11.44 12.37 3.13
CA ASP A 179 -10.78 12.51 1.83
C ASP A 179 -10.52 11.13 1.21
N PRO A 180 -11.54 10.52 0.58
CA PRO A 180 -11.41 9.22 -0.06
C PRO A 180 -10.68 9.27 -1.41
N THR A 181 -10.27 10.45 -1.88
CA THR A 181 -9.64 10.60 -3.20
C THR A 181 -8.12 10.39 -3.16
N THR A 182 -7.50 10.65 -2.02
CA THR A 182 -6.06 10.45 -1.83
C THR A 182 -5.80 9.05 -1.25
N ILE A 183 -5.62 8.07 -2.14
CA ILE A 183 -5.39 6.67 -1.77
C ILE A 183 -3.89 6.37 -1.71
N TYR A 184 -3.45 5.79 -0.60
CA TYR A 184 -2.12 5.24 -0.41
C TYR A 184 -2.21 3.72 -0.29
N THR A 185 -1.11 3.03 -0.60
CA THR A 185 -1.05 1.57 -0.51
C THR A 185 0.01 1.16 0.51
N ILE A 186 -0.38 0.29 1.44
CA ILE A 186 0.51 -0.37 2.39
C ILE A 186 0.99 -1.68 1.75
N TYR A 187 2.29 -1.82 1.57
CA TYR A 187 2.90 -3.02 0.98
C TYR A 187 3.60 -3.85 2.05
N VAL A 188 3.52 -5.17 1.93
CA VAL A 188 4.27 -6.10 2.78
C VAL A 188 5.21 -6.95 1.93
N PHE A 189 6.50 -6.83 2.22
CA PHE A 189 7.59 -7.59 1.59
C PHE A 189 8.22 -8.50 2.64
N GLY A 190 7.82 -9.78 2.66
CA GLY A 190 8.23 -10.70 3.71
C GLY A 190 7.77 -10.19 5.08
N ASP A 191 8.70 -9.83 5.94
CA ASP A 191 8.41 -9.30 7.29
C ASP A 191 8.49 -7.77 7.38
N THR A 192 8.71 -7.08 6.25
CA THR A 192 8.81 -5.62 6.20
C THR A 192 7.53 -5.02 5.66
N LEU A 193 6.97 -4.04 6.39
CA LEU A 193 5.81 -3.26 5.97
C LEU A 193 6.25 -1.86 5.55
N THR A 194 5.74 -1.40 4.41
CA THR A 194 5.97 -0.04 3.90
C THR A 194 4.67 0.73 3.89
N ASP A 195 4.66 1.86 4.60
CA ASP A 195 3.50 2.73 4.77
C ASP A 195 3.89 4.18 4.47
N ASN A 196 3.27 4.76 3.44
CA ASN A 196 3.47 6.15 3.05
C ASN A 196 2.34 7.06 3.53
N TYR A 197 1.27 6.52 4.11
CA TYR A 197 0.14 7.29 4.59
C TYR A 197 0.49 8.08 5.86
N GLY A 198 1.26 7.50 6.77
CA GLY A 198 1.74 8.19 7.97
C GLY A 198 2.54 9.46 7.64
N LYS A 199 3.46 9.35 6.66
CA LYS A 199 4.20 10.52 6.15
C LYS A 199 3.29 11.58 5.54
N HIS A 200 2.22 11.18 4.87
CA HIS A 200 1.22 12.11 4.35
C HIS A 200 0.51 12.85 5.49
N ILE A 201 0.12 12.15 6.55
CA ILE A 201 -0.50 12.78 7.74
C ILE A 201 0.46 13.80 8.35
N GLU A 202 1.70 13.40 8.64
CA GLU A 202 2.73 14.30 9.20
C GLU A 202 2.92 15.54 8.32
N TYR A 203 3.06 15.34 7.00
CA TYR A 203 3.26 16.43 6.05
C TYR A 203 2.13 17.47 6.14
N ASN A 204 0.87 17.00 6.24
CA ASN A 204 -0.29 17.87 6.36
C ASN A 204 -0.33 18.61 7.70
N LEU A 205 -0.19 17.89 8.82
CA LEU A 205 -0.19 18.48 10.17
C LEU A 205 0.90 19.56 10.33
N MET A 206 2.05 19.36 9.70
CA MET A 206 3.19 20.27 9.76
C MET A 206 3.16 21.39 8.72
N THR A 207 2.23 21.37 7.75
CA THR A 207 2.19 22.35 6.65
C THR A 207 1.96 23.77 7.14
N GLY A 208 1.05 23.97 8.09
CA GLY A 208 0.77 25.30 8.65
C GLY A 208 2.03 25.93 9.27
N LYS A 209 2.74 25.18 10.11
CA LYS A 209 3.96 25.66 10.77
C LYS A 209 5.11 25.89 9.78
N ARG A 210 5.25 25.01 8.78
CA ARG A 210 6.23 25.21 7.69
C ARG A 210 5.98 26.52 6.94
N LEU A 211 4.72 26.80 6.59
CA LEU A 211 4.35 28.03 5.88
C LEU A 211 4.65 29.27 6.72
N GLU A 212 4.29 29.25 8.00
CA GLU A 212 4.60 30.33 8.95
C GLU A 212 6.11 30.62 9.02
N MET A 213 6.93 29.58 9.21
CA MET A 213 8.39 29.71 9.20
C MET A 213 8.92 30.26 7.88
N SER A 214 8.39 29.78 6.75
CA SER A 214 8.76 30.24 5.42
C SER A 214 8.46 31.72 5.25
N ASP A 215 7.29 32.19 5.68
CA ASP A 215 6.88 33.58 5.56
C ASP A 215 7.72 34.51 6.42
N ILE A 216 8.04 34.10 7.65
CA ILE A 216 8.93 34.84 8.56
C ILE A 216 10.32 35.01 7.94
N LEU A 217 10.92 33.91 7.47
CA LEU A 217 12.25 33.94 6.87
C LEU A 217 12.27 34.69 5.54
N ARG A 218 11.23 34.56 4.70
CA ARG A 218 11.13 35.30 3.43
C ARG A 218 10.99 36.80 3.65
N ARG A 219 10.26 37.22 4.69
CA ARG A 219 10.11 38.64 5.04
C ARG A 219 11.42 39.26 5.50
N ALA A 220 12.19 38.54 6.32
CA ALA A 220 13.48 39.00 6.82
C ALA A 220 14.61 38.89 5.78
N PHE A 221 14.55 37.89 4.91
CA PHE A 221 15.60 37.56 3.94
C PHE A 221 15.02 37.31 2.53
N PRO A 222 14.45 38.34 1.87
CA PRO A 222 13.72 38.17 0.60
C PRO A 222 14.58 37.68 -0.56
N SER A 223 15.89 37.94 -0.54
CA SER A 223 16.84 37.52 -1.57
C SER A 223 17.54 36.19 -1.26
N ALA A 224 17.24 35.56 -0.12
CA ALA A 224 17.87 34.29 0.26
C ALA A 224 17.15 33.11 -0.40
N GLY A 225 17.91 32.25 -1.09
CA GLY A 225 17.39 30.97 -1.56
C GLY A 225 17.35 29.97 -0.40
N PHE A 226 16.16 29.55 0.03
CA PHE A 226 16.00 28.45 0.98
C PHE A 226 14.70 27.67 0.78
N THR A 227 14.69 26.42 1.25
CA THR A 227 13.52 25.54 1.28
C THR A 227 13.40 24.89 2.64
N ILE A 228 12.19 24.88 3.20
CA ILE A 228 11.88 24.18 4.46
C ILE A 228 11.14 22.89 4.12
N LYS A 229 11.62 21.76 4.62
CA LYS A 229 10.97 20.44 4.49
C LYS A 229 10.52 19.95 5.86
N GLN A 230 9.32 19.38 5.89
CA GLN A 230 8.82 18.64 7.05
C GLN A 230 9.61 17.33 7.17
N VAL A 231 10.03 16.99 8.40
CA VAL A 231 10.79 15.76 8.67
C VAL A 231 9.91 14.75 9.39
N SER A 232 9.46 15.09 10.60
CA SER A 232 8.69 14.19 11.45
C SER A 232 8.03 14.92 12.63
N ILE A 233 7.11 14.22 13.30
CA ILE A 233 6.58 14.54 14.62
C ILE A 233 7.07 13.48 15.62
N SER A 234 7.72 13.86 16.71
CA SER A 234 8.35 12.90 17.65
C SER A 234 7.37 12.04 18.46
N GLY A 235 6.09 12.38 18.49
CA GLY A 235 5.06 11.53 19.07
C GLY A 235 3.68 12.17 19.17
N TYR A 236 2.66 11.32 19.29
CA TYR A 236 1.24 11.67 19.32
C TYR A 236 0.65 11.47 20.73
N PRO A 237 -0.36 12.26 21.18
CA PRO A 237 -0.95 12.18 22.52
C PRO A 237 -1.42 10.78 22.90
N ASP A 238 -1.97 10.03 21.95
CA ASP A 238 -2.46 8.65 22.14
C ASP A 238 -1.59 7.61 21.41
N GLY A 239 -0.40 8.00 20.94
CA GLY A 239 0.46 7.18 20.08
C GLY A 239 -0.07 6.96 18.66
N LYS A 240 -1.29 7.44 18.35
CA LYS A 240 -1.97 7.25 17.07
C LYS A 240 -2.04 8.54 16.25
N MET A 241 -1.94 8.37 14.94
CA MET A 241 -2.03 9.43 13.95
C MET A 241 -3.46 9.63 13.45
N SER A 242 -3.83 10.88 13.24
CA SER A 242 -5.06 11.27 12.55
C SER A 242 -4.81 12.53 11.71
N LEU A 243 -5.31 12.55 10.48
CA LEU A 243 -5.23 13.71 9.59
C LEU A 243 -5.98 14.94 10.15
N TYR A 244 -6.96 14.70 11.02
CA TYR A 244 -7.86 15.73 11.56
C TYR A 244 -7.52 16.10 12.99
N ASP A 245 -6.36 15.65 13.47
CA ASP A 245 -5.91 16.03 14.79
C ASP A 245 -5.66 17.55 14.84
N THR A 246 -6.30 18.21 15.80
CA THR A 246 -6.18 19.65 16.04
C THR A 246 -5.17 19.98 17.12
N THR A 247 -4.52 18.96 17.70
CA THR A 247 -3.45 19.12 18.69
C THR A 247 -2.33 19.97 18.12
N ASP A 248 -1.88 20.94 18.92
CA ASP A 248 -0.70 21.71 18.57
C ASP A 248 0.57 20.85 18.77
N TYR A 249 1.04 20.29 17.64
CA TYR A 249 2.26 19.51 17.58
C TYR A 249 3.53 20.35 17.51
N SER A 250 3.45 21.68 17.46
CA SER A 250 4.59 22.54 17.09
C SER A 250 5.87 22.16 17.84
N LYS A 251 5.81 22.00 19.16
CA LYS A 251 6.95 21.63 20.03
C LYS A 251 7.51 20.21 19.84
N ARG A 252 6.90 19.41 18.98
CA ARG A 252 7.29 18.04 18.60
C ARG A 252 7.64 17.92 17.11
N MET A 253 7.56 19.03 16.36
CA MET A 253 7.83 19.06 14.92
C MET A 253 9.31 19.25 14.66
N SER A 254 9.83 18.47 13.71
CA SER A 254 11.20 18.58 13.19
C SER A 254 11.20 19.06 11.75
N PHE A 255 12.05 20.02 11.41
CA PHE A 255 12.17 20.54 10.04
C PHE A 255 13.62 20.56 9.55
N ASP A 256 13.77 20.36 8.24
CA ASP A 256 15.01 20.55 7.52
C ASP A 256 14.95 21.85 6.72
N ILE A 257 15.97 22.70 6.83
CA ILE A 257 16.09 23.96 6.10
C ILE A 257 17.31 23.88 5.18
N TYR A 258 17.05 23.83 3.87
CA TYR A 258 18.07 23.80 2.82
C TYR A 258 18.37 25.22 2.36
N VAL A 259 19.60 25.68 2.51
CA VAL A 259 20.08 26.97 2.02
C VAL A 259 20.71 26.77 0.65
N SER A 260 20.09 27.34 -0.38
CA SER A 260 20.39 27.08 -1.79
C SER A 260 21.66 27.77 -2.31
N SER A 261 22.33 28.57 -1.48
CA SER A 261 23.50 29.37 -1.86
C SER A 261 24.80 28.57 -1.63
N ASP A 262 25.74 28.65 -2.57
CA ASP A 262 27.10 28.12 -2.41
C ASP A 262 27.89 29.04 -1.46
N LEU A 263 27.69 28.84 -0.16
CA LEU A 263 28.33 29.60 0.92
C LEU A 263 29.60 28.88 1.41
N THR A 264 30.59 29.65 1.84
CA THR A 264 31.66 29.13 2.69
C THR A 264 31.10 28.69 4.05
N VAL A 265 31.86 27.89 4.81
CA VAL A 265 31.44 27.44 6.16
C VAL A 265 31.11 28.61 7.08
N THR A 266 31.93 29.68 7.06
CA THR A 266 31.75 30.87 7.89
C THR A 266 30.47 31.61 7.52
N GLU A 267 30.22 31.81 6.22
CA GLU A 267 29.01 32.45 5.72
C GLU A 267 27.75 31.62 6.02
N PHE A 268 27.85 30.29 5.90
CA PHE A 268 26.78 29.38 6.25
C PHE A 268 26.44 29.45 7.75
N LYS A 269 27.46 29.42 8.64
CA LYS A 269 27.26 29.58 10.10
C LYS A 269 26.58 30.92 10.42
N SER A 270 27.04 32.02 9.82
CA SER A 270 26.45 33.35 9.98
C SER A 270 24.99 33.40 9.50
N ARG A 271 24.69 32.82 8.33
CA ARG A 271 23.34 32.74 7.78
C ARG A 271 22.38 31.97 8.67
N ILE A 272 22.81 30.80 9.18
CA ILE A 272 21.98 30.00 10.09
C ILE A 272 21.70 30.76 11.38
N ASN A 273 22.70 31.42 11.96
CA ASN A 273 22.51 32.21 13.18
C ASN A 273 21.48 33.33 12.95
N ALA A 274 21.53 34.00 11.80
CA ALA A 274 20.53 35.01 11.44
C ALA A 274 19.12 34.40 11.26
N PHE A 275 18.99 33.23 10.63
CA PHE A 275 17.71 32.53 10.50
C PHE A 275 17.14 32.13 11.86
N LEU A 276 17.98 31.55 12.72
CA LEU A 276 17.61 31.14 14.07
C LEU A 276 17.13 32.34 14.90
N LEU A 277 17.90 33.44 14.95
CA LEU A 277 17.52 34.63 15.70
C LEU A 277 16.19 35.22 15.22
N THR A 278 15.92 35.23 13.91
CA THR A 278 14.65 35.68 13.35
C THR A 278 13.49 34.77 13.78
N LEU A 279 13.65 33.45 13.71
CA LEU A 279 12.62 32.49 14.14
C LEU A 279 12.38 32.57 15.67
N CYS A 280 13.45 32.70 16.47
CA CYS A 280 13.36 32.90 17.91
C CYS A 280 12.66 34.21 18.26
N GLY A 281 12.97 35.29 17.53
CA GLY A 281 12.35 36.60 17.71
C GLY A 281 10.86 36.62 17.39
N ALA A 282 10.41 35.70 16.52
CA ALA A 282 9.01 35.48 16.17
C ALA A 282 8.31 34.43 17.05
N ASP A 283 8.97 33.92 18.10
CA ASP A 283 8.45 32.92 19.04
C ASP A 283 8.02 31.59 18.37
N ILE A 284 8.76 31.17 17.33
CA ILE A 284 8.52 29.89 16.67
C ILE A 284 8.99 28.73 17.56
N GLY A 285 8.03 28.05 18.17
CA GLY A 285 8.27 26.85 18.98
C GLY A 285 8.25 25.57 18.15
N VAL A 286 9.42 25.03 17.82
CA VAL A 286 9.57 23.69 17.18
C VAL A 286 10.49 22.81 18.02
N GLU A 287 10.57 21.51 17.76
CA GLU A 287 11.48 20.61 18.49
C GLU A 287 12.91 20.68 17.95
N LYS A 288 13.05 20.69 16.62
CA LYS A 288 14.34 20.53 15.98
C LYS A 288 14.38 21.20 14.61
N LEU A 289 15.48 21.88 14.36
CA LEU A 289 15.82 22.42 13.04
C LEU A 289 17.17 21.88 12.59
N THR A 290 17.21 21.27 11.41
CA THR A 290 18.45 20.85 10.77
C THR A 290 18.70 21.72 9.56
N PHE A 291 19.86 22.34 9.47
CA PHE A 291 20.22 23.20 8.36
C PHE A 291 21.22 22.50 7.44
N TYR A 292 20.97 22.59 6.13
CA TYR A 292 21.80 22.03 5.08
C TYR A 292 22.29 23.14 4.15
N GLY A 293 23.58 23.11 3.81
CA GLY A 293 24.23 24.10 2.94
C GLY A 293 25.03 23.45 1.82
N GLY A 294 25.10 24.14 0.68
CA GLY A 294 25.77 23.70 -0.54
C GLY A 294 24.89 22.81 -1.43
N LYS A 295 25.23 22.74 -2.73
CA LYS A 295 24.46 22.09 -3.82
C LYS A 295 24.01 20.64 -3.56
N THR A 296 24.61 19.95 -2.59
CA THR A 296 24.34 18.54 -2.22
C THR A 296 24.30 18.30 -0.70
N GLY A 297 24.13 19.35 0.14
CA GLY A 297 24.19 19.20 1.61
C GLY A 297 25.60 18.96 2.14
N ASN A 298 26.61 19.53 1.47
CA ASN A 298 28.03 19.39 1.83
C ASN A 298 28.34 19.92 3.24
N TYR A 299 27.49 20.79 3.77
CA TYR A 299 27.54 21.24 5.15
C TYR A 299 26.23 20.89 5.83
N VAL A 300 26.33 20.14 6.93
CA VAL A 300 25.19 19.82 7.79
C VAL A 300 25.45 20.47 9.15
N ARG A 301 24.50 21.26 9.62
CA ARG A 301 24.48 21.77 10.99
C ARG A 301 23.14 21.43 11.61
N MET A 302 23.18 20.53 12.58
CA MET A 302 22.03 20.16 13.38
C MET A 302 21.96 21.08 14.59
N VAL A 303 20.81 21.72 14.82
CA VAL A 303 20.56 22.51 16.03
C VAL A 303 19.27 21.99 16.66
N PRO A 304 19.36 21.17 17.73
CA PRO A 304 18.16 20.83 18.49
C PRO A 304 17.61 22.12 19.12
N TYR A 305 16.31 22.38 18.95
CA TYR A 305 15.68 23.60 19.43
C TYR A 305 14.67 23.25 20.50
N TYR A 306 15.10 23.18 21.76
CA TYR A 306 14.20 22.87 22.87
C TYR A 306 13.62 24.15 23.46
N VAL A 307 12.31 24.37 23.26
CA VAL A 307 11.56 25.53 23.80
C VAL A 307 11.61 25.59 25.34
N SER A 308 12.00 24.52 26.03
CA SER A 308 12.17 24.50 27.50
C SER A 308 13.49 25.07 28.01
N ALA A 309 14.46 25.41 27.15
CA ALA A 309 15.84 25.74 27.57
C ALA A 309 16.29 27.18 27.28
N ILE A 310 15.40 28.09 26.85
CA ILE A 310 15.77 29.50 26.63
C ILE A 310 15.14 30.36 27.74
N PRO A 311 15.90 30.73 28.79
CA PRO A 311 15.42 31.71 29.77
C PRO A 311 15.04 32.99 29.05
N GLN A 312 13.89 33.57 29.39
CA GLN A 312 13.40 34.84 28.82
C GLN A 312 14.41 36.00 28.91
N THR A 313 15.43 35.87 29.75
CA THR A 313 16.52 36.82 29.98
C THR A 313 17.67 36.77 28.94
N TYR A 314 17.72 35.81 28.02
CA TYR A 314 18.80 35.69 27.02
C TYR A 314 18.41 36.11 25.59
N ARG A 315 17.42 37.00 25.43
CA ARG A 315 17.15 37.70 24.16
C ARG A 315 18.29 38.69 23.83
N ARG A 316 19.39 38.20 23.22
CA ARG A 316 20.11 38.81 22.07
C ARG A 316 21.54 38.31 21.86
N GLU A 317 22.25 37.77 22.87
CA GLU A 317 23.71 37.54 22.73
C GLU A 317 24.22 36.13 23.07
N ALA A 318 23.49 35.29 23.83
CA ALA A 318 24.04 34.01 24.31
C ALA A 318 23.66 32.76 23.51
N VAL A 319 22.82 32.87 22.47
CA VAL A 319 22.43 31.71 21.64
C VAL A 319 23.59 31.27 20.72
N ALA A 320 24.59 32.13 20.48
CA ALA A 320 25.61 31.93 19.48
C ALA A 320 26.74 30.94 19.87
N ASP A 321 27.13 30.87 21.14
CA ASP A 321 28.36 30.15 21.54
C ASP A 321 28.09 28.82 22.28
N ASN A 322 26.99 28.69 23.03
CA ASN A 322 26.79 27.53 23.91
C ASN A 322 25.83 26.44 23.38
N LEU A 323 25.17 26.64 22.23
CA LEU A 323 24.30 25.63 21.59
C LEU A 323 24.97 24.89 20.42
N VAL A 324 26.28 25.10 20.22
CA VAL A 324 27.03 24.64 19.06
C VAL A 324 27.94 23.49 19.45
N GLU A 325 27.37 22.33 19.80
CA GLU A 325 28.14 21.09 19.71
C GLU A 325 28.29 20.69 18.24
N GLU A 326 29.54 20.68 17.81
CA GLU A 326 29.99 20.56 16.44
C GLU A 326 29.98 19.09 16.00
N TYR A 327 28.87 18.59 15.46
CA TYR A 327 28.89 17.39 14.60
C TYR A 327 29.04 17.80 13.13
N ILE A 328 30.25 18.22 12.75
CA ILE A 328 30.64 18.25 11.33
C ILE A 328 30.99 16.80 10.95
N CYS A 329 29.98 15.99 10.65
CA CYS A 329 30.23 14.68 10.06
C CYS A 329 30.71 14.87 8.61
N ARG A 330 32.00 14.63 8.38
CA ARG A 330 32.52 14.25 7.06
C ARG A 330 31.99 12.86 6.71
N THR A 331 30.74 12.76 6.31
CA THR A 331 30.21 11.53 5.71
C THR A 331 29.63 11.88 4.35
N ALA A 332 30.35 11.46 3.31
CA ALA A 332 29.83 11.39 1.96
C ALA A 332 28.51 10.60 2.00
N PHE A 333 27.39 11.27 1.75
CA PHE A 333 26.16 10.55 1.40
C PHE A 333 26.36 9.91 0.02
N PRO A 334 25.92 8.66 -0.20
CA PRO A 334 25.92 8.08 -1.53
C PRO A 334 25.01 8.93 -2.43
N PRO A 335 25.32 9.02 -3.74
CA PRO A 335 24.56 9.84 -4.66
C PRO A 335 23.10 9.38 -4.68
N ILE A 336 22.18 10.34 -4.57
CA ILE A 336 20.77 10.15 -4.90
C ILE A 336 20.75 9.77 -6.40
N SER A 337 20.50 8.50 -6.69
CA SER A 337 20.31 8.02 -8.05
C SER A 337 19.07 8.69 -8.66
N LYS A 338 19.24 9.18 -9.88
CA LYS A 338 18.14 9.68 -10.73
C LYS A 338 17.12 8.62 -11.05
#